data_AF-A0A2U2AG63-F1
#
_entry.id   AF-A0A2U2AG63-F1
#
_cell.length_a   1.000
_cell.length_b   1.000
_cell.length_c   1.000
_cell.angle_alpha   90.00
_cell.angle_beta   90.00
_cell.angle_gamma   90.00
#
_symmetry.space_group_name_H-M   'P 1'
#
loop_
_entity.id
_entity.type
_entity.pdbx_description
1 polymer ?
#
loop_
_entity_poly.entity_id
_entity_poly.type
_entity_poly.pdbx_seq_one_letter_code
_entity_poly.pdbx_strand_id
1 'polypeptide(L)'
;MKSPLKKTGLKAAVLLLAVSVVAACAVTPAEKSAEAKARAEQMLQTQVSLASQCSPQAASLMQEMPQANSLSPAEKKVFEAKYLSVVNNPVFQACYKMAWEDYREENAMQAEQMAAWEEADNAAWDNGFFFNGPFGWYY
;
A
#
# COMPACT_ATOMS: atom_id res chain seq x y z
N MET A 1 -37.40 -20.68 48.54
CA MET A 1 -36.65 -19.64 47.77
C MET A 1 -36.14 -20.26 46.47
N LYS A 2 -36.71 -19.90 45.32
CA LYS A 2 -36.21 -20.28 43.98
C LYS A 2 -35.89 -18.98 43.23
N SER A 3 -34.61 -18.71 43.00
CA SER A 3 -34.16 -17.54 42.25
C SER A 3 -34.28 -17.79 40.74
N PRO A 4 -35.00 -16.95 39.97
CA PRO A 4 -35.07 -17.06 38.52
C PRO A 4 -34.10 -16.05 37.87
N LEU A 5 -32.79 -16.30 37.96
CA LEU A 5 -31.77 -15.42 37.38
C LEU A 5 -30.69 -16.27 36.71
N LYS A 6 -30.96 -16.78 35.50
CA LYS A 6 -29.88 -17.37 34.68
C LYS A 6 -30.12 -17.39 33.17
N LYS A 7 -31.38 -17.34 32.71
CA LYS A 7 -31.69 -17.46 31.26
C LYS A 7 -31.57 -16.15 30.46
N THR A 8 -31.68 -14.99 31.12
CA THR A 8 -31.61 -13.67 30.46
C THR A 8 -30.18 -13.19 30.21
N GLY A 9 -29.22 -13.58 31.06
CA GLY A 9 -27.81 -13.15 30.92
C GLY A 9 -27.08 -13.74 29.72
N LEU A 10 -27.39 -15.00 29.35
CA LEU A 10 -26.73 -15.67 28.22
C LEU A 10 -27.13 -15.05 26.87
N LYS A 11 -28.39 -14.63 26.72
CA LYS A 11 -28.87 -13.96 25.49
C LYS A 11 -28.30 -12.54 25.36
N ALA A 12 -28.15 -11.82 26.47
CA ALA A 12 -27.54 -10.50 26.49
C ALA A 12 -26.04 -10.54 26.18
N ALA A 13 -25.31 -11.54 26.69
CA ALA A 13 -23.90 -11.74 26.41
C ALA A 13 -23.64 -12.08 24.92
N VAL A 14 -24.50 -12.88 24.30
CA VAL A 14 -24.41 -13.21 22.85
C VAL A 14 -24.71 -12.00 21.96
N LEU A 15 -25.66 -11.15 22.35
CA LEU A 15 -25.96 -9.89 21.63
C LEU A 15 -24.83 -8.86 21.74
N LEU A 16 -24.16 -8.75 22.91
CA LEU A 16 -23.00 -7.87 23.09
C LEU A 16 -21.78 -8.34 22.28
N LEU A 17 -21.54 -9.65 22.20
CA LEU A 17 -20.50 -10.23 21.34
C LEU A 17 -20.77 -9.95 19.86
N ALA A 18 -22.02 -10.10 19.39
CA ALA A 18 -22.38 -9.86 18.00
C ALA A 18 -22.20 -8.38 17.55
N VAL A 19 -22.41 -7.41 18.44
CA VAL A 19 -22.21 -5.98 18.11
C VAL A 19 -20.72 -5.61 18.04
N SER A 20 -19.86 -6.26 18.83
CA SER A 20 -18.42 -5.98 18.81
C SER A 20 -17.71 -6.42 17.53
N VAL A 21 -18.28 -7.39 16.78
CA VAL A 21 -17.71 -7.89 15.52
C VAL A 21 -18.07 -6.98 14.33
N VAL A 22 -19.14 -6.19 14.40
CA VAL A 22 -19.63 -5.37 13.28
C VAL A 22 -18.97 -3.99 13.19
N ALA A 23 -18.32 -3.51 14.27
CA ALA A 23 -17.57 -2.25 14.26
C ALA A 23 -16.23 -2.33 13.50
N ALA A 24 -15.75 -3.53 13.16
CA ALA A 24 -14.48 -3.74 12.45
C ALA A 24 -14.55 -3.50 10.93
N CYS A 25 -15.74 -3.24 10.36
CA CYS A 25 -15.91 -3.02 8.92
C CYS A 25 -16.35 -1.60 8.52
N ALA A 26 -16.43 -0.67 9.47
CA ALA A 26 -16.77 0.73 9.19
C ALA A 26 -15.51 1.59 9.22
N VAL A 27 -14.64 1.46 8.20
CA VAL A 27 -13.52 2.38 7.98
C VAL A 27 -14.05 3.81 8.03
N THR A 28 -13.54 4.60 8.96
CA THR A 28 -14.01 5.97 9.12
C THR A 28 -13.54 6.82 7.93
N PRO A 29 -14.30 7.86 7.53
CA PRO A 29 -13.85 8.79 6.48
C PRO A 29 -12.47 9.42 6.78
N ALA A 30 -12.15 9.58 8.07
CA ALA A 30 -10.85 10.08 8.52
C ALA A 30 -9.72 9.09 8.20
N GLU A 31 -9.88 7.80 8.53
CA GLU A 31 -8.88 6.77 8.21
C GLU A 31 -8.65 6.61 6.71
N LYS A 32 -9.72 6.63 5.91
CA LYS A 32 -9.60 6.55 4.45
C LYS A 32 -8.79 7.72 3.86
N SER A 33 -8.93 8.91 4.41
CA SER A 33 -8.16 10.08 3.97
C SER A 33 -6.69 9.99 4.39
N ALA A 34 -6.40 9.44 5.57
CA ALA A 34 -5.03 9.19 6.02
C ALA A 34 -4.33 8.14 5.13
N GLU A 35 -5.01 7.04 4.79
CA GLU A 35 -4.49 6.03 3.86
C GLU A 35 -4.22 6.61 2.47
N ALA A 36 -5.15 7.41 1.94
CA ALA A 36 -4.99 8.03 0.63
C ALA A 36 -3.76 8.96 0.61
N LYS A 37 -3.55 9.72 1.70
CA LYS A 37 -2.36 10.56 1.86
C LYS A 37 -1.08 9.72 1.92
N ALA A 38 -1.06 8.65 2.71
CA ALA A 38 0.09 7.76 2.80
C ALA A 38 0.44 7.12 1.44
N ARG A 39 -0.57 6.66 0.69
CA ARG A 39 -0.37 6.13 -0.68
C ARG A 39 0.17 7.20 -1.63
N ALA A 40 -0.33 8.44 -1.54
CA ALA A 40 0.16 9.55 -2.35
C ALA A 40 1.63 9.90 -2.03
N GLU A 41 2.00 9.91 -0.74
CA GLU A 41 3.38 10.14 -0.30
C GLU A 41 4.31 9.01 -0.77
N GLN A 42 3.88 7.75 -0.68
CA GLN A 42 4.63 6.61 -1.20
C GLN A 42 4.85 6.72 -2.71
N MET A 43 3.81 7.02 -3.48
CA MET A 43 3.91 7.22 -4.93
C MET A 43 4.84 8.40 -5.30
N LEU A 44 4.84 9.46 -4.50
CA LEU A 44 5.77 10.58 -4.70
C LEU A 44 7.21 10.14 -4.43
N GLN A 45 7.46 9.40 -3.35
CA GLN A 45 8.79 8.88 -3.04
C GLN A 45 9.30 7.94 -4.14
N THR A 46 8.45 7.07 -4.68
CA THR A 46 8.81 6.25 -5.85
C THR A 46 9.20 7.13 -7.03
N GLN A 47 8.38 8.11 -7.40
CA GLN A 47 8.69 9.05 -8.49
C GLN A 47 10.03 9.75 -8.29
N VAL A 48 10.28 10.29 -7.09
CA VAL A 48 11.53 10.99 -6.75
C VAL A 48 12.72 10.04 -6.80
N SER A 49 12.57 8.83 -6.25
CA SER A 49 13.61 7.79 -6.27
C SER A 49 14.00 7.41 -7.70
N LEU A 50 13.01 7.11 -8.55
CA LEU A 50 13.25 6.79 -9.97
C LEU A 50 13.86 7.99 -10.71
N ALA A 51 13.37 9.21 -10.46
CA ALA A 51 13.93 10.42 -11.07
C ALA A 51 15.38 10.66 -10.64
N SER A 52 15.75 10.33 -9.41
CA SER A 52 17.10 10.54 -8.86
C SER A 52 18.18 9.72 -9.58
N GLN A 53 17.80 8.57 -10.15
CA GLN A 53 18.68 7.74 -10.98
C GLN A 53 19.07 8.44 -12.29
N CYS A 54 18.21 9.35 -12.77
CA CYS A 54 18.37 10.06 -14.04
C CYS A 54 18.86 11.50 -13.88
N SER A 55 18.34 12.23 -12.88
CA SER A 55 18.67 13.61 -12.61
C SER A 55 18.36 13.99 -11.15
N PRO A 56 19.38 14.21 -10.31
CA PRO A 56 19.20 14.69 -8.95
C PRO A 56 18.44 16.03 -8.89
N GLN A 57 18.65 16.90 -9.88
CA GLN A 57 17.97 18.17 -9.97
C GLN A 57 16.46 18.00 -10.25
N ALA A 58 16.09 17.09 -11.16
CA ALA A 58 14.69 16.78 -11.42
C ALA A 58 14.02 16.20 -10.18
N ALA A 59 14.70 15.26 -9.51
CA ALA A 59 14.22 14.62 -8.28
C ALA A 59 13.94 15.63 -7.17
N SER A 60 14.85 16.58 -6.91
CA SER A 60 14.64 17.66 -5.92
C SER A 60 13.40 18.48 -6.25
N LEU A 61 13.24 18.89 -7.51
CA LEU A 61 12.10 19.69 -7.94
C LEU A 61 10.78 18.91 -7.86
N MET A 62 10.80 17.60 -8.16
CA MET A 62 9.64 16.72 -7.98
C MET A 62 9.29 16.54 -6.50
N GLN A 63 10.27 16.49 -5.60
CA GLN A 63 10.04 16.42 -4.16
C GLN A 63 9.41 17.71 -3.59
N GLU A 64 9.77 18.86 -4.16
CA GLU A 64 9.25 20.19 -3.76
C GLU A 64 7.83 20.48 -4.31
N MET A 65 7.40 19.78 -5.37
CA MET A 65 6.12 20.01 -6.08
C MET A 65 4.87 20.12 -5.18
N PRO A 66 4.67 19.27 -4.14
CA PRO A 66 3.52 19.40 -3.24
C PRO A 66 3.47 20.75 -2.50
N GLN A 67 4.64 21.31 -2.21
CA GLN A 67 4.79 22.60 -1.51
C GLN A 67 4.53 23.78 -2.47
N ALA A 68 4.62 23.57 -3.78
CA ALA A 68 4.39 24.62 -4.78
C ALA A 68 2.96 25.22 -4.72
N ASN A 69 2.00 24.48 -4.15
CA ASN A 69 0.63 24.98 -3.92
C ASN A 69 0.53 26.04 -2.81
N SER A 70 1.55 26.14 -1.95
CA SER A 70 1.63 27.14 -0.88
C SER A 70 2.41 28.41 -1.27
N LEU A 71 3.01 28.42 -2.45
CA LEU A 71 3.78 29.56 -2.98
C LEU A 71 2.86 30.70 -3.44
N SER A 72 3.37 31.93 -3.43
CA SER A 72 2.69 33.04 -4.11
C SER A 72 2.62 32.80 -5.63
N PRO A 73 1.70 33.45 -6.36
CA PRO A 73 1.60 33.26 -7.81
C PRO A 73 2.90 33.55 -8.58
N ALA A 74 3.68 34.53 -8.13
CA ALA A 74 4.96 34.87 -8.75
C ALA A 74 6.01 33.77 -8.53
N GLU A 75 6.15 33.29 -7.30
CA GLU A 75 7.06 32.21 -6.93
C GLU A 75 6.69 30.89 -7.61
N LYS A 76 5.39 30.57 -7.66
CA LYS A 76 4.88 29.39 -8.35
C LYS A 76 5.26 29.40 -9.83
N LYS A 77 5.13 30.53 -10.51
CA LYS A 77 5.51 30.67 -11.92
C LYS A 77 7.02 30.45 -12.14
N VAL A 78 7.85 30.97 -11.24
CA VAL A 78 9.32 30.76 -11.28
C VAL A 78 9.66 29.29 -11.06
N PHE A 79 9.01 28.65 -10.07
CA PHE A 79 9.17 27.23 -9.79
C PHE A 79 8.76 26.37 -10.99
N GLU A 80 7.57 26.61 -11.57
CA GLU A 80 7.06 25.87 -12.74
C GLU A 80 7.99 25.99 -13.94
N ALA A 81 8.50 27.20 -14.23
CA ALA A 81 9.46 27.40 -15.32
C ALA A 81 10.74 26.57 -15.10
N LYS A 82 11.28 26.57 -13.88
CA LYS A 82 12.45 25.76 -13.50
C LYS A 82 12.13 24.27 -13.62
N TYR A 83 11.01 23.82 -13.07
CA TYR A 83 10.55 22.44 -13.13
C TYR A 83 10.47 21.95 -14.58
N LEU A 84 9.72 22.66 -15.43
CA LEU A 84 9.53 22.31 -16.84
C LEU A 84 10.85 22.28 -17.63
N SER A 85 11.77 23.21 -17.36
CA SER A 85 13.08 23.22 -18.03
C SER A 85 13.89 21.95 -17.79
N VAL A 86 13.72 21.33 -16.63
CA VAL A 86 14.44 20.10 -16.24
C VAL A 86 13.67 18.86 -16.68
N VAL A 87 12.35 18.79 -16.44
CA VAL A 87 11.57 17.58 -16.76
C VAL A 87 11.26 17.43 -18.25
N ASN A 88 11.33 18.51 -19.04
CA ASN A 88 11.20 18.45 -20.50
C ASN A 88 12.53 18.17 -21.21
N ASN A 89 13.61 17.95 -20.46
CA ASN A 89 14.85 17.51 -21.07
C ASN A 89 14.64 16.10 -21.67
N PRO A 90 14.89 15.89 -22.97
CA PRO A 90 14.61 14.62 -23.64
C PRO A 90 15.45 13.46 -23.09
N VAL A 91 16.67 13.73 -22.60
CA VAL A 91 17.52 12.71 -21.96
C VAL A 91 16.91 12.28 -20.63
N PHE A 92 16.43 13.24 -19.83
CA PHE A 92 15.72 12.93 -18.59
C PHE A 92 14.45 12.13 -18.88
N GLN A 93 13.62 12.53 -19.84
CA GLN A 93 12.39 11.82 -20.17
C GLN A 93 12.64 10.37 -20.62
N ALA A 94 13.64 10.15 -21.47
CA ALA A 94 13.99 8.80 -21.90
C ALA A 94 14.49 7.94 -20.74
N CYS A 95 15.42 8.45 -19.92
CA CYS A 95 15.91 7.74 -18.74
C CYS A 95 14.79 7.45 -17.75
N TYR A 96 13.97 8.46 -17.43
CA TYR A 96 12.91 8.33 -16.44
C TYR A 96 11.83 7.34 -16.90
N LYS A 97 11.54 7.31 -18.21
CA LYS A 97 10.66 6.29 -18.80
C LYS A 97 11.24 4.88 -18.60
N MET A 98 12.51 4.66 -18.89
CA MET A 98 13.15 3.34 -18.67
C MET A 98 13.14 2.96 -17.19
N ALA A 99 13.46 3.88 -16.28
CA ALA A 99 13.40 3.62 -14.84
C ALA A 99 11.98 3.18 -14.38
N TRP A 100 10.93 3.72 -15.00
CA TRP A 100 9.56 3.28 -14.77
C TRP A 100 9.23 1.92 -15.38
N GLU A 101 9.82 1.58 -16.51
CA GLU A 101 9.69 0.26 -17.14
C GLU A 101 10.34 -0.80 -16.26
N ASP A 102 11.60 -0.60 -15.85
CA ASP A 102 12.33 -1.49 -14.93
C ASP A 102 11.58 -1.66 -13.61
N TYR A 103 11.14 -0.57 -12.96
CA TYR A 103 10.37 -0.65 -11.73
C TYR A 103 9.11 -1.51 -11.90
N ARG A 104 8.39 -1.37 -13.02
CA ARG A 104 7.17 -2.15 -13.27
C ARG A 104 7.48 -3.62 -13.50
N GLU A 105 8.56 -3.92 -14.22
CA GLU A 105 9.02 -5.29 -14.45
C GLU A 105 9.45 -5.97 -13.14
N GLU A 106 10.22 -5.29 -12.30
CA GLU A 106 10.61 -5.78 -10.98
C GLU A 106 9.39 -6.09 -10.09
N ASN A 107 8.39 -5.23 -10.09
CA ASN A 107 7.16 -5.47 -9.33
C ASN A 107 6.34 -6.63 -9.91
N ALA A 108 6.29 -6.75 -11.24
CA ALA A 108 5.60 -7.87 -11.89
C ALA A 108 6.28 -9.21 -11.54
N MET A 109 7.60 -9.29 -11.64
CA MET A 109 8.37 -10.48 -11.26
C MET A 109 8.20 -10.85 -9.79
N GLN A 110 8.14 -9.87 -8.89
CA GLN A 110 7.88 -10.12 -7.47
C GLN A 110 6.46 -10.64 -7.24
N ALA A 111 5.46 -10.06 -7.92
CA ALA A 111 4.08 -10.53 -7.83
C ALA A 111 3.92 -11.96 -8.35
N GLU A 112 4.55 -12.30 -9.47
CA GLU A 112 4.58 -13.66 -10.02
C GLU A 112 5.24 -14.65 -9.07
N GLN A 113 6.38 -14.28 -8.47
CA GLN A 113 7.03 -15.11 -7.47
C GLN A 113 6.12 -15.37 -6.27
N MET A 114 5.48 -14.33 -5.72
CA MET A 114 4.55 -14.49 -4.60
C MET A 114 3.36 -15.38 -4.98
N ALA A 115 2.80 -15.23 -6.18
CA ALA A 115 1.73 -16.10 -6.67
C ALA A 115 2.20 -17.57 -6.79
N ALA A 116 3.42 -17.81 -7.25
CA ALA A 116 4.01 -19.15 -7.31
C ALA A 116 4.23 -19.77 -5.92
N TRP A 117 4.63 -18.95 -4.93
CA TRP A 117 4.73 -19.39 -3.53
C TRP A 117 3.37 -19.74 -2.94
N GLU A 118 2.34 -18.93 -3.19
CA GLU A 118 0.97 -19.21 -2.75
C GLU A 118 0.41 -20.48 -3.41
N GLU A 119 0.67 -20.69 -4.71
CA GLU A 119 0.29 -21.92 -5.41
C GLU A 119 1.01 -23.15 -4.83
N ALA A 120 2.31 -23.04 -4.57
CA ALA A 120 3.08 -24.12 -3.95
C ALA A 120 2.61 -24.42 -2.52
N ASP A 121 2.30 -23.40 -1.73
CA ASP A 121 1.74 -23.55 -0.38
C ASP A 121 0.37 -24.22 -0.45
N ASN A 122 -0.56 -23.71 -1.27
CA ASN A 122 -1.88 -24.30 -1.48
C ASN A 122 -1.78 -25.76 -1.95
N ALA A 123 -0.88 -26.06 -2.88
CA ALA A 123 -0.63 -27.44 -3.32
C ALA A 123 -0.05 -28.31 -2.19
N ALA A 124 0.77 -27.77 -1.30
CA ALA A 124 1.28 -28.50 -0.13
C ALA A 124 0.17 -28.77 0.91
N TRP A 125 -0.75 -27.82 1.11
CA TRP A 125 -1.96 -27.99 1.91
C TRP A 125 -2.87 -29.07 1.31
N ASP A 126 -3.16 -29.00 0.01
CA ASP A 126 -4.05 -29.93 -0.70
C ASP A 126 -3.48 -31.35 -0.84
N ASN A 127 -2.16 -31.49 -1.05
CA ASN A 127 -1.50 -32.80 -1.10
C ASN A 127 -1.24 -33.41 0.29
N GLY A 128 -1.74 -32.76 1.36
CA GLY A 128 -1.67 -33.28 2.71
C GLY A 128 -0.27 -33.32 3.29
N PHE A 129 0.67 -32.47 2.86
CA PHE A 129 2.03 -32.44 3.40
C PHE A 129 2.06 -32.22 4.92
N PHE A 130 1.08 -31.49 5.48
CA PHE A 130 0.90 -31.31 6.92
C PHE A 130 0.18 -32.46 7.65
N PHE A 131 -0.56 -33.34 6.95
CA PHE A 131 -1.28 -34.48 7.54
C PHE A 131 -0.70 -35.86 7.19
N ASN A 132 0.16 -35.96 6.16
CA ASN A 132 0.76 -37.19 5.62
C ASN A 132 2.30 -37.07 5.44
N GLY A 133 2.94 -36.03 5.98
CA GLY A 133 4.41 -35.93 6.05
C GLY A 133 5.01 -36.72 7.22
N PRO A 134 6.34 -36.98 7.24
CA PRO A 134 7.02 -37.79 8.27
C PRO A 134 6.97 -37.23 9.70
N PHE A 135 6.38 -36.05 9.90
CA PHE A 135 6.15 -35.41 11.21
C PHE A 135 4.65 -35.16 11.51
N GLY A 136 3.74 -35.77 10.74
CA GLY A 136 2.30 -35.68 10.99
C GLY A 136 1.95 -36.35 12.32
N TRP A 137 1.26 -35.62 13.20
CA TRP A 137 0.72 -36.19 14.44
C TRP A 137 -0.51 -37.02 14.10
N TYR A 138 -0.33 -38.32 13.94
CA TYR A 138 -1.43 -39.28 13.88
C TYR A 138 -2.14 -39.29 15.24
N TYR A 139 -3.40 -38.83 15.30
CA TYR A 139 -4.32 -39.08 16.42
C TYR A 139 -5.25 -40.24 16.06
#